data_AF-A0A3S6QA65-F1
#
_entry.id   AF-A0A3S6QA65-F1
#
_cell.length_a   1.000
_cell.length_b   1.000
_cell.length_c   1.000
_cell.angle_alpha   90.00
_cell.angle_beta   90.00
_cell.angle_gamma   90.00
#
_symmetry.space_group_name_H-M   'P 1'
#
loop_
_entity.id
_entity.type
_entity.pdbx_description
1 polymer ?
#
loop_
_entity_poly.entity_id
_entity_poly.type
_entity_poly.pdbx_seq_one_letter_code
_entity_poly.pdbx_strand_id
1 'polypeptide(L)'
;MPILLRFRMFFFNITNPEAFDNSDRSDVSVLRYEEVGPYVYDEIREKVDVSFAPDGNNVTFKQKKTYVFNKELSKPGLSPTDKLSLVHLAYGLMPGLLQLLQGSKAAEKNMHSIIFKEEVQKIAFDGYVMLAGQSLFGHRTENIDKEAVIDTGKADIDQLSQFLQYDESANGRMNVWNDTGDCNLLKGTDGTNFKPDIKESDEIWAFEPMLCKSVRFVHDDRVLASKSSQGIDTVRFYATDDNFAHN
;
A
#
# COMPACT_ATOMS: atom_id res chain seq x y z
N MET A 1 -18.50 0.63 1.82
CA MET A 1 -18.26 2.09 1.95
C MET A 1 -19.08 2.82 0.88
N PRO A 2 -19.81 3.91 1.18
CA PRO A 2 -20.69 4.57 0.20
C PRO A 2 -19.94 5.51 -0.76
N ILE A 3 -18.68 5.85 -0.48
CA ILE A 3 -17.82 6.67 -1.34
C ILE A 3 -16.90 5.75 -2.13
N LEU A 4 -16.85 5.94 -3.45
CA LEU A 4 -15.98 5.19 -4.34
C LEU A 4 -14.54 5.71 -4.23
N LEU A 5 -13.61 4.82 -3.87
CA LEU A 5 -12.19 5.13 -3.83
C LEU A 5 -11.59 4.96 -5.22
N ARG A 6 -10.70 5.88 -5.62
CA ARG A 6 -10.04 5.85 -6.93
C ARG A 6 -8.57 5.56 -6.74
N PHE A 7 -8.16 4.35 -7.09
CA PHE A 7 -6.78 3.93 -7.07
C PHE A 7 -6.11 4.29 -8.40
N ARG A 8 -5.19 5.26 -8.38
CA ARG A 8 -4.49 5.75 -9.57
C ARG A 8 -3.06 5.25 -9.58
N MET A 9 -2.72 4.48 -10.61
CA MET A 9 -1.41 3.87 -10.74
C MET A 9 -0.60 4.54 -11.84
N PHE A 10 0.66 4.82 -11.55
CA PHE A 10 1.66 5.32 -12.48
C PHE A 10 2.85 4.37 -12.46
N PHE A 11 3.36 4.02 -13.64
CA PHE A 11 4.48 3.11 -13.77
C PHE A 11 5.65 3.82 -14.43
N PHE A 12 6.86 3.55 -13.95
CA PHE A 12 8.09 3.99 -14.62
C PHE A 12 8.54 2.91 -15.61
N ASN A 13 8.03 2.99 -16.84
CA ASN A 13 8.33 2.06 -17.92
C ASN A 13 9.77 2.23 -18.42
N ILE A 14 10.52 1.14 -18.49
CA ILE A 14 11.89 1.13 -19.02
C ILE A 14 11.85 1.20 -20.55
N THR A 15 12.59 2.16 -21.13
CA THR A 15 12.58 2.44 -22.57
C THR A 15 13.78 1.90 -23.33
N ASN A 16 14.85 1.50 -22.63
CA ASN A 16 16.10 0.98 -23.19
C ASN A 16 16.60 -0.28 -22.44
N PRO A 17 15.78 -1.36 -22.35
CA PRO A 17 16.12 -2.51 -21.52
C PRO A 17 17.46 -3.17 -21.87
N GLU A 18 17.83 -3.17 -23.15
CA GLU A 18 19.09 -3.69 -23.65
C GLU A 18 20.32 -2.96 -23.11
N ALA A 19 20.19 -1.72 -22.64
CA ALA A 19 21.32 -0.96 -22.11
C ALA A 19 21.92 -1.61 -20.85
N PHE A 20 21.08 -2.22 -20.02
CA PHE A 20 21.54 -2.99 -18.87
C PHE A 20 22.12 -4.33 -19.29
N ASP A 21 21.46 -5.06 -20.20
CA ASP A 21 21.92 -6.39 -20.63
C ASP A 21 23.28 -6.36 -21.34
N ASN A 22 23.58 -5.23 -22.01
CA ASN A 22 24.82 -4.96 -22.75
C ASN A 22 25.89 -4.24 -21.91
N SER A 23 25.59 -3.82 -20.67
CA SER A 23 26.60 -3.30 -19.75
C SER A 23 27.31 -4.45 -19.02
N ASP A 24 28.13 -4.13 -18.03
CA ASP A 24 28.64 -5.14 -17.08
C ASP A 24 27.56 -5.69 -16.13
N ARG A 25 26.29 -5.29 -16.33
CA ARG A 25 25.11 -5.70 -15.55
C ARG A 25 25.22 -5.36 -14.06
N SER A 26 26.02 -4.35 -13.73
CA SER A 26 26.18 -3.84 -12.37
C SER A 26 25.60 -2.45 -12.17
N ASP A 27 25.43 -1.68 -13.24
CA ASP A 27 24.95 -0.31 -13.20
C ASP A 27 23.51 -0.19 -13.70
N VAL A 28 22.55 -0.08 -12.77
CA VAL A 28 21.13 0.17 -13.09
C VAL A 28 20.87 1.61 -13.55
N SER A 29 21.79 2.55 -13.34
CA SER A 29 21.62 3.95 -13.73
C SER A 29 21.66 4.17 -15.25
N VAL A 30 22.10 3.16 -16.01
CA VAL A 30 22.04 3.15 -17.48
C VAL A 30 20.61 3.07 -18.02
N LEU A 31 19.64 2.65 -17.19
CA LEU A 31 18.24 2.54 -17.57
C LEU A 31 17.56 3.91 -17.63
N ARG A 32 16.71 4.07 -18.64
CA ARG A 32 15.89 5.25 -18.89
C ARG A 32 14.43 4.87 -18.69
N TYR A 33 13.70 5.77 -18.04
CA TYR A 33 12.33 5.55 -17.63
C TYR A 33 11.41 6.61 -18.23
N GLU A 34 10.21 6.19 -18.56
CA GLU A 34 9.08 7.05 -18.92
C GLU A 34 7.92 6.75 -17.99
N GLU A 35 7.33 7.78 -17.37
CA GLU A 35 6.12 7.61 -16.56
C GLU A 35 4.92 7.34 -17.47
N VAL A 36 4.23 6.22 -17.23
CA VAL A 36 3.02 5.81 -17.94
C VAL A 36 1.86 5.72 -16.96
N GLY A 37 0.83 6.51 -17.21
CA GLY A 37 -0.38 6.54 -16.40
C GLY A 37 -1.23 7.81 -16.62
N PRO A 38 -2.28 8.00 -15.81
CA PRO A 38 -2.75 7.05 -14.80
C PRO A 38 -3.50 5.87 -15.43
N TYR A 39 -3.27 4.68 -14.86
CA TYR A 39 -4.22 3.56 -14.90
C TYR A 39 -5.12 3.70 -13.67
N VAL A 40 -6.41 3.95 -13.87
CA VAL A 40 -7.35 4.19 -12.77
C VAL A 40 -8.20 2.97 -12.53
N TYR A 41 -8.31 2.55 -11.28
CA TYR A 41 -9.21 1.53 -10.80
C TYR A 41 -10.15 2.12 -9.76
N ASP A 42 -11.42 1.74 -9.84
CA ASP A 42 -12.37 1.96 -8.76
C ASP A 42 -12.14 0.86 -7.71
N GLU A 43 -11.78 1.27 -6.49
CA GLU A 43 -11.54 0.39 -5.36
C GLU A 43 -12.81 0.29 -4.51
N ILE A 44 -13.32 -0.93 -4.40
CA ILE A 44 -14.50 -1.27 -3.62
C ILE A 44 -14.06 -1.98 -2.35
N ARG A 45 -14.41 -1.40 -1.20
CA ARG A 45 -14.08 -1.90 0.15
C ARG A 45 -15.32 -2.46 0.86
N GLU A 46 -15.23 -3.74 1.23
CA GLU A 46 -16.25 -4.47 1.99
C GLU A 46 -15.66 -5.09 3.25
N LYS A 47 -16.29 -4.87 4.40
CA LYS A 47 -15.93 -5.58 5.63
C LYS A 47 -16.64 -6.93 5.63
N VAL A 48 -15.88 -8.02 5.67
CA VAL A 48 -16.36 -9.40 5.68
C VAL A 48 -16.00 -10.07 7.00
N ASP A 49 -16.62 -11.21 7.30
CA ASP A 49 -16.42 -11.96 8.55
C ASP A 49 -16.62 -11.08 9.81
N VAL A 50 -17.61 -10.18 9.76
CA VAL A 50 -17.84 -9.19 10.82
C VAL A 50 -18.43 -9.85 12.05
N SER A 51 -17.80 -9.66 13.20
CA SER A 51 -18.23 -10.18 14.50
C SER A 51 -18.06 -9.13 15.60
N PHE A 52 -19.11 -8.86 16.36
CA PHE A 52 -19.05 -7.94 17.51
C PHE A 52 -18.74 -8.70 18.79
N ALA A 53 -17.90 -8.12 19.65
CA ALA A 53 -17.70 -8.63 21.00
C ALA A 53 -19.02 -8.62 21.79
N PRO A 54 -19.25 -9.52 22.76
CA PRO A 54 -20.50 -9.59 23.52
C PRO A 54 -20.87 -8.29 24.25
N ASP A 55 -19.87 -7.52 24.67
CA ASP A 55 -20.06 -6.21 25.30
C ASP A 55 -20.29 -5.08 24.28
N GLY A 56 -20.09 -5.33 23.00
CA GLY A 56 -20.21 -4.39 21.88
C GLY A 56 -19.11 -3.33 21.80
N ASN A 57 -18.04 -3.43 22.60
CA ASN A 57 -16.97 -2.44 22.60
C ASN A 57 -16.01 -2.62 21.41
N ASN A 58 -15.89 -3.85 20.91
CA ASN A 58 -14.96 -4.17 19.83
C ASN A 58 -15.71 -4.84 18.67
N VAL A 59 -15.18 -4.67 17.46
CA VAL A 59 -15.62 -5.40 16.27
C VAL A 59 -14.42 -5.98 15.55
N THR A 60 -14.52 -7.28 15.23
CA THR A 60 -13.56 -8.03 14.43
C THR A 60 -14.07 -8.14 13.00
N PHE A 61 -13.19 -7.94 12.02
CA PHE A 61 -13.53 -8.11 10.60
C PHE A 61 -12.28 -8.35 9.75
N LYS A 62 -12.48 -8.73 8.49
CA LYS A 62 -11.46 -8.66 7.44
C LYS A 62 -11.90 -7.67 6.36
N GLN A 63 -10.94 -6.97 5.78
CA GLN A 63 -11.21 -6.00 4.72
C GLN A 63 -11.00 -6.65 3.36
N LYS A 64 -12.09 -6.84 2.60
CA LYS A 64 -12.03 -7.26 1.19
C LYS A 64 -11.92 -6.02 0.31
N LYS A 65 -10.99 -6.04 -0.65
CA LYS A 65 -10.76 -5.00 -1.66
C LYS A 65 -10.99 -5.60 -3.04
N THR A 66 -11.77 -4.92 -3.86
CA THR A 66 -11.98 -5.28 -5.27
C THR A 66 -11.60 -4.10 -6.15
N TYR A 67 -10.86 -4.34 -7.22
CA TYR A 67 -10.39 -3.31 -8.14
C TYR A 67 -11.02 -3.49 -9.52
N VAL A 68 -11.75 -2.47 -9.97
CA VAL A 68 -12.42 -2.46 -11.28
C VAL A 68 -11.79 -1.40 -12.16
N PHE A 69 -11.27 -1.76 -13.33
CA PHE A 69 -10.61 -0.80 -14.22
C PHE A 69 -11.59 0.27 -14.71
N ASN A 70 -11.23 1.54 -14.51
CA ASN A 70 -12.01 2.69 -14.93
C ASN A 70 -11.35 3.33 -16.16
N LYS A 71 -11.88 2.97 -17.35
CA LYS A 71 -11.37 3.45 -18.64
C LYS A 71 -11.54 4.96 -18.82
N GLU A 72 -12.62 5.54 -18.29
CA GLU A 72 -12.95 6.95 -18.48
C GLU A 72 -12.01 7.88 -17.73
N LEU A 73 -11.57 7.47 -16.53
CA LEU A 73 -10.64 8.23 -15.70
C LEU A 73 -9.17 7.89 -15.96
N SER A 74 -8.90 6.80 -16.69
CA SER A 74 -7.55 6.47 -17.16
C SER A 74 -7.13 7.37 -18.31
N LYS A 75 -5.81 7.53 -18.51
CA LYS A 75 -5.30 8.29 -19.67
C LYS A 75 -5.83 7.65 -20.97
N PRO A 76 -6.33 8.43 -21.94
CA PRO A 76 -6.87 7.90 -23.19
C PRO A 76 -5.89 6.97 -23.90
N GLY A 77 -6.38 5.80 -24.32
CA GLY A 77 -5.59 4.78 -25.01
C GLY A 77 -4.94 3.73 -24.10
N LEU A 78 -4.93 3.94 -22.77
CA LEU A 78 -4.41 2.95 -21.84
C LEU A 78 -5.40 1.81 -21.58
N SER A 79 -4.85 0.62 -21.35
CA SER A 79 -5.58 -0.63 -21.07
C SER A 79 -4.84 -1.47 -20.01
N PRO A 80 -5.54 -2.25 -19.17
CA PRO A 80 -4.91 -3.20 -18.24
C PRO A 80 -4.00 -4.23 -18.93
N THR A 81 -4.18 -4.44 -20.23
CA THR A 81 -3.37 -5.34 -21.07
C THR A 81 -2.13 -4.67 -21.67
N ASP A 82 -1.89 -3.39 -21.39
CA ASP A 82 -0.68 -2.70 -21.82
C ASP A 82 0.55 -3.39 -21.23
N LYS A 83 1.57 -3.60 -22.06
CA LYS A 83 2.79 -4.29 -21.64
C LYS A 83 3.89 -3.29 -21.32
N LEU A 84 4.29 -3.25 -20.07
CA LEU A 84 5.36 -2.39 -19.57
C LEU A 84 6.61 -3.21 -19.25
N SER A 85 7.76 -2.60 -19.47
CA SER A 85 9.07 -3.15 -19.11
C SER A 85 9.48 -2.60 -17.74
N LEU A 86 9.63 -3.47 -16.75
CA LEU A 86 9.96 -3.11 -15.37
C LEU A 86 11.13 -3.95 -14.85
N VAL A 87 11.78 -3.48 -13.79
CA VAL A 87 12.76 -4.29 -13.06
C VAL A 87 12.02 -5.42 -12.36
N HIS A 88 12.49 -6.64 -12.56
CA HIS A 88 11.87 -7.81 -11.99
C HIS A 88 12.10 -7.84 -10.48
N LEU A 89 11.00 -7.78 -9.73
CA LEU A 89 11.00 -7.71 -8.27
C LEU A 89 11.73 -8.89 -7.61
N ALA A 90 11.76 -10.07 -8.26
CA ALA A 90 12.49 -11.22 -7.75
C ALA A 90 13.99 -10.92 -7.56
N TYR A 91 14.58 -10.02 -8.35
CA TYR A 91 15.98 -9.61 -8.18
C TYR A 91 16.27 -8.96 -6.84
N GLY A 92 15.30 -8.22 -6.27
CA GLY A 92 15.43 -7.69 -4.91
C GLY A 92 15.46 -8.81 -3.84
N LEU A 93 14.83 -9.95 -4.13
CA LEU A 93 14.79 -11.12 -3.24
C LEU A 93 15.99 -12.07 -3.46
N MET A 94 16.71 -11.92 -4.59
CA MET A 94 17.78 -12.82 -5.00
C MET A 94 18.95 -12.91 -4.01
N PRO A 95 19.43 -11.84 -3.35
CA PRO A 95 20.51 -11.98 -2.38
C PRO A 95 20.18 -12.98 -1.26
N GLY A 96 18.95 -12.93 -0.73
CA GLY A 96 18.48 -13.89 0.28
C GLY A 96 18.32 -15.30 -0.29
N LEU A 97 17.77 -15.44 -1.50
CA LEU A 97 17.60 -16.73 -2.16
C LEU A 97 18.95 -17.39 -2.50
N LEU A 98 19.92 -16.63 -3.01
CA LEU A 98 21.27 -17.12 -3.29
C LEU A 98 21.97 -17.57 -2.02
N GLN A 99 21.79 -16.87 -0.90
CA GLN A 99 22.33 -17.28 0.39
C GLN A 99 21.74 -18.62 0.85
N LEU A 100 20.43 -18.86 0.66
CA LEU A 100 19.78 -20.14 0.94
C LEU A 100 20.26 -21.26 0.00
N LEU A 101 20.54 -20.94 -1.27
CA LEU A 101 21.02 -21.88 -2.28
C LEU A 101 22.57 -22.05 -2.27
N GLN A 102 23.23 -21.66 -1.18
CA GLN A 102 24.69 -21.75 -0.99
C GLN A 102 25.53 -21.01 -2.06
N GLY A 103 25.01 -19.94 -2.66
CA GLY A 103 25.76 -19.08 -3.58
C GLY A 103 26.10 -19.76 -4.92
N SER A 104 25.16 -20.53 -5.48
CA SER A 104 25.33 -21.16 -6.80
C SER A 104 25.60 -20.12 -7.90
N LYS A 105 26.87 -20.00 -8.30
CA LYS A 105 27.31 -19.17 -9.44
C LYS A 105 26.64 -19.55 -10.77
N ALA A 106 26.13 -20.77 -10.88
CA ALA A 106 25.38 -21.21 -12.05
C ALA A 106 24.00 -20.54 -12.13
N ALA A 107 23.35 -20.30 -10.98
CA ALA A 107 22.06 -19.59 -10.94
C ALA A 107 22.22 -18.12 -11.32
N GLU A 108 23.27 -17.45 -10.82
CA GLU A 108 23.62 -16.08 -11.20
C GLU A 108 23.92 -15.94 -12.70
N LYS A 109 24.68 -16.89 -13.26
CA LYS A 109 25.10 -16.85 -14.67
C LYS A 109 23.96 -17.11 -15.66
N ASN A 110 22.92 -17.83 -15.25
CA ASN A 110 21.78 -18.18 -16.11
C ASN A 110 20.67 -17.13 -16.11
N MET A 111 20.80 -16.03 -15.34
CA MET A 111 19.85 -14.93 -15.35
C MET A 111 20.17 -13.94 -16.47
N HIS A 112 19.37 -14.04 -17.55
CA HIS A 112 19.66 -13.37 -18.80
C HIS A 112 19.34 -11.85 -18.80
N SER A 113 18.34 -11.39 -18.04
CA SER A 113 17.98 -9.96 -17.87
C SER A 113 17.28 -9.68 -16.54
N ILE A 114 17.56 -8.52 -15.91
CA ILE A 114 16.82 -8.04 -14.73
C ILE A 114 15.46 -7.42 -15.07
N ILE A 115 15.15 -7.34 -16.35
CA ILE A 115 13.97 -6.66 -16.86
C ILE A 115 12.99 -7.70 -17.32
N PHE A 116 11.72 -7.49 -16.96
CA PHE A 116 10.62 -8.27 -17.49
C PHE A 116 9.64 -7.35 -18.19
N LYS A 117 8.91 -7.90 -19.15
CA LYS A 117 7.84 -7.21 -19.85
C LYS A 117 6.55 -7.96 -19.64
N GLU A 118 5.56 -7.30 -19.03
CA GLU A 118 4.30 -7.95 -18.68
C GLU A 118 3.15 -6.95 -18.68
N GLU A 119 1.93 -7.48 -18.73
CA GLU A 119 0.70 -6.70 -18.67
C GLU A 119 0.53 -6.00 -17.32
N VAL A 120 0.07 -4.74 -17.36
CA VAL A 120 -0.21 -3.91 -16.17
C VAL A 120 -1.08 -4.65 -15.17
N GLN A 121 -2.15 -5.32 -15.61
CA GLN A 121 -3.07 -6.05 -14.73
C GLN A 121 -2.39 -7.18 -13.97
N LYS A 122 -1.47 -7.90 -14.60
CA LYS A 122 -0.74 -9.00 -13.96
C LYS A 122 0.30 -8.48 -12.98
N ILE A 123 0.99 -7.40 -13.33
CA ILE A 123 1.94 -6.74 -12.42
C ILE A 123 1.20 -6.25 -11.17
N ALA A 124 0.08 -5.56 -11.38
CA ALA A 124 -0.68 -4.92 -10.32
C ALA A 124 -1.45 -5.91 -9.44
N PHE A 125 -2.19 -6.84 -10.05
CA PHE A 125 -3.21 -7.61 -9.34
C PHE A 125 -3.17 -9.12 -9.58
N ASP A 126 -3.20 -9.58 -10.83
CA ASP A 126 -3.44 -11.02 -11.11
C ASP A 126 -2.20 -11.90 -10.90
N GLY A 127 -1.04 -11.27 -10.81
CA GLY A 127 0.24 -11.92 -10.67
C GLY A 127 0.76 -12.53 -11.97
N TYR A 128 2.02 -12.93 -11.95
CA TYR A 128 2.68 -13.54 -13.09
C TYR A 128 3.65 -14.64 -12.65
N VAL A 129 3.91 -15.60 -13.54
CA VAL A 129 4.65 -16.84 -13.22
C VAL A 129 6.00 -16.58 -12.57
N MET A 130 6.69 -15.53 -13.02
CA MET A 130 8.02 -15.14 -12.53
C MET A 130 8.03 -14.75 -11.06
N LEU A 131 6.91 -14.23 -10.54
CA LEU A 131 6.75 -13.89 -9.13
C LEU A 131 5.97 -15.00 -8.39
N ALA A 132 6.02 -16.25 -8.87
CA ALA A 132 5.25 -17.37 -8.33
C ALA A 132 3.74 -17.07 -8.20
N GLY A 133 3.19 -16.31 -9.15
CA GLY A 133 1.79 -15.89 -9.15
C GLY A 133 1.46 -14.73 -8.19
N GLN A 134 2.46 -14.12 -7.55
CA GLN A 134 2.27 -12.93 -6.72
C GLN A 134 2.12 -11.67 -7.59
N SER A 135 1.51 -10.65 -7.02
CA SER A 135 1.31 -9.31 -7.60
C SER A 135 1.65 -8.22 -6.58
N LEU A 136 1.69 -6.97 -7.02
CA LEU A 136 2.01 -5.84 -6.13
C LEU A 136 0.91 -5.53 -5.12
N PHE A 137 -0.37 -5.68 -5.50
CA PHE A 137 -1.51 -5.22 -4.71
C PHE A 137 -2.54 -6.33 -4.44
N GLY A 138 -2.14 -7.59 -4.58
CA GLY A 138 -3.01 -8.76 -4.39
C GLY A 138 -4.02 -8.94 -5.52
N HIS A 139 -4.72 -10.08 -5.52
CA HIS A 139 -5.63 -10.43 -6.61
C HIS A 139 -6.84 -9.49 -6.69
N ARG A 140 -7.17 -9.01 -7.91
CA ARG A 140 -8.19 -7.95 -8.10
C ARG A 140 -9.58 -8.25 -7.54
N THR A 141 -9.96 -9.52 -7.43
CA THR A 141 -11.27 -9.97 -6.92
C THR A 141 -11.21 -10.73 -5.58
N GLU A 142 -10.01 -11.12 -5.16
CA GLU A 142 -9.79 -12.01 -4.01
C GLU A 142 -8.73 -11.42 -3.05
N ASN A 143 -8.63 -10.10 -3.01
CA ASN A 143 -7.77 -9.40 -2.08
C ASN A 143 -8.51 -9.21 -0.76
N ILE A 144 -8.18 -10.04 0.24
CA ILE A 144 -8.72 -9.96 1.60
C ILE A 144 -7.54 -9.71 2.53
N ASP A 145 -7.55 -8.57 3.22
CA ASP A 145 -6.56 -8.20 4.22
C ASP A 145 -6.63 -9.15 5.44
N LYS A 146 -5.65 -9.03 6.34
CA LYS A 146 -5.64 -9.78 7.60
C LYS A 146 -6.77 -9.36 8.53
N GLU A 147 -7.03 -10.20 9.53
CA GLU A 147 -8.04 -9.90 10.55
C GLU A 147 -7.65 -8.66 11.35
N ALA A 148 -8.64 -7.80 11.56
CA ALA A 148 -8.52 -6.57 12.32
C ALA A 148 -9.53 -6.57 13.47
N VAL A 149 -9.13 -6.04 14.62
CA VAL A 149 -10.02 -5.71 15.74
C VAL A 149 -9.93 -4.21 15.96
N ILE A 150 -11.07 -3.53 15.92
CA ILE A 150 -11.16 -2.10 16.18
C ILE A 150 -12.13 -1.81 17.33
N ASP A 151 -11.92 -0.68 17.98
CA ASP A 151 -12.84 -0.13 18.98
C ASP A 151 -14.07 0.50 18.28
N THR A 152 -15.27 0.22 18.78
CA THR A 152 -16.53 0.70 18.22
C THR A 152 -16.87 2.14 18.63
N GLY A 153 -16.13 2.71 19.58
CA GLY A 153 -16.42 3.99 20.21
C GLY A 153 -17.59 3.94 21.20
N LYS A 154 -18.08 2.75 21.54
CA LYS A 154 -19.25 2.57 22.43
C LYS A 154 -18.99 3.08 23.85
N ALA A 155 -17.83 2.75 24.40
CA ALA A 155 -17.45 3.16 25.75
C ALA A 155 -16.88 4.58 25.78
N ASP A 156 -16.08 4.93 24.78
CA ASP A 156 -15.47 6.24 24.59
C ASP A 156 -15.44 6.59 23.10
N ILE A 157 -16.17 7.63 22.72
CA ILE A 157 -16.31 8.03 21.31
C ILE A 157 -14.98 8.52 20.71
N ASP A 158 -14.02 8.93 21.54
CA ASP A 158 -12.69 9.30 21.07
C ASP A 158 -11.88 8.09 20.56
N GLN A 159 -12.26 6.86 20.94
CA GLN A 159 -11.66 5.62 20.46
C GLN A 159 -12.27 5.08 19.17
N LEU A 160 -13.28 5.76 18.61
CA LEU A 160 -13.99 5.28 17.43
C LEU A 160 -13.05 4.85 16.30
N SER A 161 -13.17 3.58 15.90
CA SER A 161 -12.42 2.92 14.81
C SER A 161 -10.91 2.81 15.01
N GLN A 162 -10.40 3.05 16.22
CA GLN A 162 -8.99 2.82 16.52
C GLN A 162 -8.65 1.33 16.41
N PHE A 163 -7.52 1.01 15.79
CA PHE A 163 -7.02 -0.36 15.76
C PHE A 163 -6.55 -0.81 17.15
N LEU A 164 -7.11 -1.92 17.61
CA LEU A 164 -6.68 -2.61 18.83
C LEU A 164 -5.75 -3.78 18.50
N GLN A 165 -6.00 -4.45 17.37
CA GLN A 165 -5.22 -5.56 16.86
C GLN A 165 -5.29 -5.62 15.33
N TYR A 166 -4.18 -6.00 14.70
CA TYR A 166 -4.11 -6.39 13.29
C TYR A 166 -3.22 -7.63 13.14
N ASP A 167 -3.76 -8.68 12.50
CA ASP A 167 -3.10 -9.98 12.34
C ASP A 167 -2.56 -10.53 13.69
N GLU A 168 -1.29 -10.94 13.73
CA GLU A 168 -0.62 -11.49 14.92
C GLU A 168 -0.09 -10.42 15.90
N SER A 169 -0.45 -9.13 15.71
CA SER A 169 -0.06 -8.08 16.66
C SER A 169 -0.60 -8.40 18.07
N ALA A 170 0.15 -8.02 19.11
CA ALA A 170 -0.24 -8.24 20.49
C ALA A 170 0.01 -6.99 21.33
N ASN A 171 -0.86 -6.72 22.31
CA ASN A 171 -0.76 -5.56 23.20
C ASN A 171 -0.61 -4.22 22.46
N GLY A 172 -1.35 -4.03 21.35
CA GLY A 172 -1.27 -2.82 20.52
C GLY A 172 0.06 -2.65 19.80
N ARG A 173 0.82 -3.74 19.61
CA ARG A 173 2.14 -3.72 18.96
C ARG A 173 2.28 -4.79 17.88
N MET A 174 2.82 -4.39 16.75
CA MET A 174 3.31 -5.26 15.70
C MET A 174 4.67 -5.87 16.08
N ASN A 175 5.08 -6.88 15.31
CA ASN A 175 6.41 -7.50 15.40
C ASN A 175 7.10 -7.49 14.03
N VAL A 176 7.25 -6.30 13.46
CA VAL A 176 7.78 -6.12 12.08
C VAL A 176 9.14 -5.43 12.11
N TRP A 177 9.26 -4.36 12.89
CA TRP A 177 10.47 -3.55 12.95
C TRP A 177 11.39 -4.03 14.07
N ASN A 178 12.70 -4.07 13.82
CA ASN A 178 13.69 -4.33 14.88
C ASN A 178 13.88 -3.07 15.73
N ASP A 179 12.85 -2.72 16.49
CA ASP A 179 12.73 -1.51 17.27
C ASP A 179 12.00 -1.79 18.60
N THR A 180 12.49 -1.15 19.66
CA THR A 180 11.86 -1.17 20.98
C THR A 180 10.99 0.06 21.24
N GLY A 181 11.11 1.09 20.43
CA GLY A 181 10.34 2.32 20.47
C GLY A 181 8.99 2.22 19.76
N ASP A 182 8.66 3.27 19.02
CA ASP A 182 7.32 3.53 18.51
C ASP A 182 7.02 2.91 17.15
N CYS A 183 8.01 2.36 16.43
CA CYS A 183 7.81 1.87 15.07
C CYS A 183 6.82 0.70 15.00
N ASN A 184 6.74 -0.09 16.07
CA ASN A 184 5.82 -1.21 16.17
C ASN A 184 4.47 -0.85 16.82
N LEU A 185 4.25 0.39 17.28
CA LEU A 185 2.97 0.74 17.90
C LEU A 185 1.86 0.80 16.85
N LEU A 186 0.75 0.12 17.13
CA LEU A 186 -0.47 0.19 16.35
C LEU A 186 -1.27 1.40 16.83
N LYS A 187 -1.15 2.52 16.11
CA LYS A 187 -1.83 3.78 16.40
C LYS A 187 -2.77 4.17 15.26
N GLY A 188 -3.94 4.68 15.61
CA GLY A 188 -4.84 5.29 14.63
C GLY A 188 -5.94 4.37 14.11
N THR A 189 -6.72 4.93 13.19
CA THR A 189 -7.77 4.22 12.44
C THR A 189 -7.21 3.67 11.12
N ASP A 190 -8.07 3.20 10.23
CA ASP A 190 -7.71 2.83 8.84
C ASP A 190 -7.63 4.04 7.89
N GLY A 191 -7.71 5.26 8.43
CA GLY A 191 -7.68 6.51 7.67
C GLY A 191 -8.97 6.83 6.90
N THR A 192 -10.00 5.97 6.97
CA THR A 192 -11.27 6.20 6.26
C THR A 192 -12.27 6.98 7.10
N ASN A 193 -12.20 6.84 8.41
CA ASN A 193 -13.01 7.54 9.38
C ASN A 193 -12.16 7.84 10.61
N PHE A 194 -12.57 8.88 11.34
CA PHE A 194 -11.94 9.28 12.58
C PHE A 194 -13.03 9.63 13.60
N LYS A 195 -12.62 9.85 14.85
CA LYS A 195 -13.51 10.33 15.91
C LYS A 195 -14.23 11.63 15.51
N PRO A 196 -15.42 11.90 16.05
CA PRO A 196 -16.09 13.19 15.87
C PRO A 196 -15.32 14.34 16.55
N ASP A 197 -15.72 15.58 16.24
CA ASP A 197 -15.21 16.82 16.84
C ASP A 197 -13.68 17.01 16.76
N ILE A 198 -13.09 16.60 15.64
CA ILE A 198 -11.67 16.86 15.33
C ILE A 198 -11.39 18.37 15.32
N LYS A 199 -10.29 18.75 15.96
CA LYS A 199 -9.80 20.11 16.04
C LYS A 199 -8.53 20.27 15.21
N GLU A 200 -8.27 21.51 14.78
CA GLU A 200 -7.02 21.89 14.11
C GLU A 200 -5.77 21.60 14.94
N SER A 201 -5.89 21.57 16.27
CA SER A 201 -4.79 21.23 17.19
C SER A 201 -4.55 19.72 17.35
N ASP A 202 -5.43 18.88 16.82
CA ASP A 202 -5.33 17.44 17.02
C ASP A 202 -4.19 16.86 16.17
N GLU A 203 -3.63 15.76 16.66
CA GLU A 203 -2.76 14.88 15.88
C GLU A 203 -3.53 13.61 15.59
N ILE A 204 -3.69 13.29 14.31
CA ILE A 204 -4.41 12.08 13.91
C ILE A 204 -3.44 11.05 13.37
N TRP A 205 -3.76 9.79 13.62
CA TRP A 205 -2.94 8.67 13.20
C TRP A 205 -3.78 7.75 12.33
N ALA A 206 -3.14 7.16 11.32
CA ALA A 206 -3.72 6.08 10.55
C ALA A 206 -2.71 4.94 10.44
N PHE A 207 -3.16 3.73 10.70
CA PHE A 207 -2.40 2.52 10.44
C PHE A 207 -2.59 2.12 8.97
N GLU A 208 -1.50 2.02 8.21
CA GLU A 208 -1.52 1.53 6.83
C GLU A 208 -0.94 0.11 6.78
N PRO A 209 -1.79 -0.93 6.62
CA PRO A 209 -1.35 -2.31 6.61
C PRO A 209 -0.26 -2.63 5.59
N MET A 210 -0.26 -1.99 4.42
CA MET A 210 0.78 -2.24 3.40
C MET A 210 2.14 -1.70 3.79
N LEU A 211 2.18 -0.66 4.62
CA LEU A 211 3.42 -0.09 5.14
C LEU A 211 3.85 -0.76 6.46
N CYS A 212 3.00 -1.62 7.05
CA CYS A 212 3.19 -2.18 8.39
C CYS A 212 3.56 -1.10 9.42
N LYS A 213 2.97 0.10 9.30
CA LYS A 213 3.35 1.27 10.09
C LYS A 213 2.17 2.21 10.27
N SER A 214 2.10 2.84 11.44
CA SER A 214 1.21 3.97 11.70
C SER A 214 1.85 5.28 11.25
N VAL A 215 1.09 6.07 10.50
CA VAL A 215 1.49 7.37 9.96
C VAL A 215 0.79 8.47 10.75
N ARG A 216 1.56 9.48 11.16
CA ARG A 216 1.08 10.67 11.85
C ARG A 216 0.69 11.76 10.86
N PHE A 217 -0.43 12.42 11.12
CA PHE A 217 -0.87 13.58 10.36
C PHE A 217 -1.18 14.75 11.27
N VAL A 218 -0.85 15.95 10.80
CA VAL A 218 -1.08 17.22 11.51
C VAL A 218 -1.76 18.23 10.59
N HIS A 219 -2.25 19.30 11.18
CA HIS A 219 -2.81 20.43 10.47
C HIS A 219 -1.91 21.67 10.59
N ASP A 220 -1.67 22.33 9.45
CA ASP A 220 -1.04 23.66 9.36
C ASP A 220 -1.49 24.32 8.06
N ASP A 221 -2.36 25.33 8.17
CA ASP A 221 -2.90 26.06 7.01
C ASP A 221 -1.82 26.76 6.16
N ARG A 222 -0.63 27.02 6.71
CA ARG A 222 0.50 27.61 5.98
C ARG A 222 1.15 26.60 5.04
N VAL A 223 1.05 25.31 5.36
CA VAL A 223 1.58 24.22 4.53
C VAL A 223 0.51 23.72 3.58
N LEU A 224 -0.67 23.41 4.12
CA LEU A 224 -1.75 22.81 3.35
C LEU A 224 -3.12 23.28 3.82
N ALA A 225 -3.56 24.40 3.25
CA ALA A 225 -4.80 25.07 3.63
C ALA A 225 -6.06 24.18 3.55
N SER A 226 -6.87 24.28 4.60
CA SER A 226 -8.23 23.76 4.72
C SER A 226 -9.13 24.30 3.61
N LYS A 227 -10.12 23.51 3.17
CA LYS A 227 -11.06 23.89 2.11
C LYS A 227 -12.45 23.40 2.43
N SER A 228 -13.47 24.15 2.03
CA SER A 228 -14.84 23.63 2.00
C SER A 228 -14.99 22.61 0.86
N SER A 229 -15.71 21.53 1.10
CA SER A 229 -16.07 20.51 0.11
C SER A 229 -17.57 20.38 0.05
N GLN A 230 -18.18 20.73 -1.09
CA GLN A 230 -19.63 20.68 -1.28
C GLN A 230 -20.42 21.45 -0.20
N GLY A 231 -19.88 22.57 0.29
CA GLY A 231 -20.50 23.39 1.33
C GLY A 231 -20.30 22.87 2.76
N ILE A 232 -19.48 21.83 2.94
CA ILE A 232 -19.07 21.32 4.24
C ILE A 232 -17.66 21.82 4.53
N ASP A 233 -17.49 22.52 5.64
CA ASP A 233 -16.18 22.97 6.09
C ASP A 233 -15.35 21.75 6.53
N THR A 234 -14.09 21.70 6.09
CA THR A 234 -13.17 20.59 6.40
C THR A 234 -11.86 21.12 6.92
N VAL A 235 -11.24 20.37 7.84
CA VAL A 235 -9.87 20.58 8.28
C VAL A 235 -8.97 19.66 7.47
N ARG A 236 -7.93 20.22 6.85
CA ARG A 236 -7.00 19.44 6.05
C ARG A 236 -5.77 19.02 6.87
N PHE A 237 -5.60 17.72 6.99
CA PHE A 237 -4.43 17.09 7.59
C PHE A 237 -3.45 16.60 6.52
N TYR A 238 -2.16 16.60 6.84
CA TYR A 238 -1.10 16.07 5.99
C TYR A 238 -0.09 15.23 6.78
N ALA A 239 0.50 14.24 6.11
CA ALA A 239 1.57 13.44 6.69
C ALA A 239 2.85 14.28 6.75
N THR A 240 3.50 14.27 7.91
CA THR A 240 4.73 15.04 8.15
C THR A 240 5.98 14.28 7.66
N ASP A 241 7.02 15.00 7.26
CA ASP A 241 8.25 14.41 6.69
C ASP A 241 9.01 13.52 7.68
N ASP A 242 8.89 13.78 8.98
CA ASP A 242 9.46 12.97 10.06
C ASP A 242 8.89 11.54 10.11
N ASN A 243 7.73 11.26 9.51
CA ASN A 243 7.25 9.89 9.31
C ASN A 243 8.22 9.03 8.48
N PHE A 244 9.05 9.68 7.65
CA PHE A 244 9.94 9.07 6.66
C PHE A 244 11.42 9.44 6.86
N ALA A 245 11.72 10.28 7.86
CA ALA A 245 13.09 10.68 8.17
C ALA A 245 13.88 9.54 8.83
N HIS A 246 15.17 9.48 8.53
CA HIS A 246 16.10 8.63 9.26
C HIS A 246 16.53 9.36 10.53
N ASN A 247 16.06 8.88 11.69
CA ASN A 247 16.55 9.35 13.00
C ASN A 247 17.78 8.56 13.43
#